data_AF-A0A967K667-F1
#
_entry.id   AF-A0A967K667-F1
#
_cell.length_a   1.000
_cell.length_b   1.000
_cell.length_c   1.000
_cell.angle_alpha   90.00
_cell.angle_beta   90.00
_cell.angle_gamma   90.00
#
_symmetry.space_group_name_H-M   'P 1'
#
loop_
_entity.id
_entity.type
_entity.pdbx_description
1 polymer ?
#
loop_
_entity_poly.entity_id
_entity_poly.type
_entity_poly.pdbx_seq_one_letter_code
_entity_poly.pdbx_strand_id
1 'polypeptide(L)'
;MRLSRILDKDLVVPRLKSRYKIDAIGEILDMVIQKHPHLDRETLEAKIIERENIENTSYGRGFAFPHARTDAVDEMYTALGLAPQGLEDKTKDQQKLQVICLMLTPSTISRSYLQTLSAFASFARTPGNTERLLSAGTVEEIIDVIEESGVEVKRELSVGDVMKRDVITVKPEDSLKTVANVMFKHRISGVIVVDDENHVVGMISNRDIIRAALPDYQSLISNLAMSYDSESFENILRTEENVRVGDLMDKNVETVTEDTSVVETAALMLFKDLRRAPIIKNDKLVGVITISDIVSKIIRG
;
A
#
# COMPACT_ATOMS: atom_id res chain seq x y z
N MET A 1 -8.04 -3.52 -10.72
CA MET A 1 -7.51 -2.98 -12.00
C MET A 1 -7.39 -4.13 -12.98
N ARG A 2 -7.68 -3.94 -14.27
CA ARG A 2 -7.51 -5.00 -15.28
C ARG A 2 -6.03 -5.41 -15.41
N LEU A 3 -5.77 -6.71 -15.61
CA LEU A 3 -4.41 -7.24 -15.79
C LEU A 3 -3.70 -6.62 -17.01
N SER A 4 -4.44 -6.41 -18.09
CA SER A 4 -3.99 -5.73 -19.32
C SER A 4 -3.34 -4.37 -19.06
N ARG A 5 -3.80 -3.63 -18.04
CA ARG A 5 -3.28 -2.30 -17.70
C ARG A 5 -1.95 -2.33 -16.93
N ILE A 6 -1.55 -3.49 -16.40
CA ILE A 6 -0.25 -3.67 -15.74
C ILE A 6 0.83 -4.03 -16.75
N LEU A 7 0.43 -4.65 -17.87
CA LEU A 7 1.34 -5.01 -18.93
C LEU A 7 1.58 -3.80 -19.83
N ASP A 8 2.82 -3.36 -19.90
CA ASP A 8 3.22 -2.37 -20.88
C ASP A 8 3.29 -3.04 -22.26
N LYS A 9 2.50 -2.54 -23.21
CA LYS A 9 2.43 -3.10 -24.57
C LYS A 9 3.78 -3.10 -25.29
N ASP A 10 4.67 -2.17 -24.97
CA ASP A 10 6.00 -2.10 -25.60
C ASP A 10 6.98 -3.10 -24.97
N LEU A 11 6.56 -3.79 -23.88
CA LEU A 11 7.30 -4.85 -23.21
C LEU A 11 6.70 -6.24 -23.50
N VAL A 12 6.08 -6.38 -24.67
CA VAL A 12 5.52 -7.64 -25.17
C VAL A 12 6.33 -8.14 -26.36
N VAL A 13 6.80 -9.39 -26.28
CA VAL A 13 7.46 -10.12 -27.36
C VAL A 13 6.48 -11.18 -27.90
N PRO A 14 5.79 -10.95 -29.03
CA PRO A 14 4.83 -11.91 -29.58
C PRO A 14 5.46 -13.24 -29.99
N ARG A 15 6.77 -13.22 -30.32
CA ARG A 15 7.52 -14.41 -30.76
C ARG A 15 8.96 -14.32 -30.30
N LEU A 16 9.26 -15.03 -29.21
CA LEU A 16 10.62 -15.27 -28.74
C LEU A 16 11.40 -16.08 -29.76
N LYS A 17 12.67 -15.71 -29.94
CA LYS A 17 13.63 -16.42 -30.82
C LYS A 17 14.42 -17.48 -30.06
N SER A 18 14.56 -17.30 -28.75
CA SER A 18 15.28 -18.19 -27.85
C SER A 18 14.67 -19.59 -27.75
N ARG A 19 15.52 -20.60 -27.56
CA ARG A 19 15.11 -22.02 -27.39
C ARG A 19 15.00 -22.45 -25.93
N TYR A 20 15.78 -21.83 -25.05
CA TYR A 20 15.79 -22.13 -23.62
C TYR A 20 15.26 -20.95 -22.80
N LYS A 21 14.78 -21.24 -21.58
CA LYS A 21 14.15 -20.28 -20.68
C LYS A 21 15.08 -19.14 -20.30
N ILE A 22 16.35 -19.44 -19.96
CA ILE A 22 17.32 -18.41 -19.57
C ILE A 22 17.59 -17.44 -20.73
N ASP A 23 17.78 -17.95 -21.93
CA ASP A 23 17.99 -17.12 -23.12
C ASP A 23 16.74 -16.28 -23.46
N ALA A 24 15.55 -16.86 -23.25
CA ALA A 24 14.29 -16.15 -23.46
C ALA A 24 14.05 -15.05 -22.41
N ILE A 25 14.47 -15.27 -21.15
CA ILE A 25 14.48 -14.23 -20.12
C ILE A 25 15.42 -13.09 -20.54
N GLY A 26 16.61 -13.41 -21.04
CA GLY A 26 17.56 -12.43 -21.57
C GLY A 26 16.98 -11.60 -22.72
N GLU A 27 16.32 -12.26 -23.69
CA GLU A 27 15.65 -11.59 -24.82
C GLU A 27 14.56 -10.61 -24.35
N ILE A 28 13.78 -10.97 -23.33
CA ILE A 28 12.77 -10.09 -22.74
C ILE A 28 13.43 -8.95 -21.96
N LEU A 29 14.49 -9.23 -21.19
CA LEU A 29 15.23 -8.22 -20.44
C LEU A 29 15.84 -7.18 -21.39
N ASP A 30 16.41 -7.59 -22.52
CA ASP A 30 16.97 -6.67 -23.52
C ASP A 30 15.94 -5.66 -24.02
N MET A 31 14.67 -6.07 -24.19
CA MET A 31 13.57 -5.18 -24.54
C MET A 31 13.26 -4.17 -23.42
N VAL A 32 13.25 -4.62 -22.16
CA VAL A 32 13.09 -3.74 -21.00
C VAL A 32 14.20 -2.69 -20.96
N ILE A 33 15.46 -3.10 -21.14
CA ILE A 33 16.63 -2.20 -21.17
C ILE A 33 16.56 -1.22 -22.35
N GLN A 34 16.15 -1.69 -23.53
CA GLN A 34 15.99 -0.82 -24.70
C GLN A 34 14.99 0.31 -24.46
N LYS A 35 13.87 0.00 -23.78
CA LYS A 35 12.85 1.00 -23.43
C LYS A 35 13.25 1.87 -22.24
N HIS A 36 14.00 1.32 -21.30
CA HIS A 36 14.45 1.97 -20.08
C HIS A 36 15.99 1.95 -19.97
N PRO A 37 16.73 2.74 -20.77
CA PRO A 37 18.19 2.66 -20.86
C PRO A 37 18.95 3.09 -19.58
N HIS A 38 18.25 3.63 -18.59
CA HIS A 38 18.81 3.99 -17.30
C HIS A 38 19.00 2.78 -16.37
N LEU A 39 18.36 1.64 -16.69
CA LEU A 39 18.48 0.41 -15.92
C LEU A 39 19.80 -0.31 -16.22
N ASP A 40 20.39 -0.90 -15.19
CA ASP A 40 21.61 -1.71 -15.33
C ASP A 40 21.25 -3.15 -15.70
N ARG A 41 21.52 -3.50 -16.97
CA ARG A 41 21.27 -4.83 -17.52
C ARG A 41 22.00 -5.94 -16.75
N GLU A 42 23.29 -5.77 -16.46
CA GLU A 42 24.12 -6.82 -15.85
C GLU A 42 23.65 -7.09 -14.42
N THR A 43 23.37 -6.03 -13.67
CA THR A 43 22.85 -6.14 -12.30
C THR A 43 21.48 -6.84 -12.29
N LEU A 44 20.57 -6.49 -13.21
CA LEU A 44 19.25 -7.11 -13.29
C LEU A 44 19.31 -8.58 -13.71
N GLU A 45 20.11 -8.90 -14.72
CA GLU A 45 20.32 -10.27 -15.18
C GLU A 45 20.86 -11.15 -14.05
N ALA A 46 21.87 -10.68 -13.32
CA ALA A 46 22.42 -11.38 -12.16
C ALA A 46 21.35 -11.67 -11.09
N LYS A 47 20.48 -10.70 -10.79
CA LYS A 47 19.39 -10.86 -9.82
C LYS A 47 18.31 -11.84 -10.26
N ILE A 48 17.96 -11.85 -11.55
CA ILE A 48 16.99 -12.81 -12.08
C ILE A 48 17.57 -14.23 -12.02
N ILE A 49 18.81 -14.42 -12.46
CA ILE A 49 19.49 -15.73 -12.45
C ILE A 49 19.66 -16.25 -11.02
N GLU A 50 20.08 -15.38 -10.08
CA GLU A 50 20.18 -15.71 -8.66
C GLU A 50 18.84 -16.28 -8.15
N ARG A 51 17.73 -15.61 -8.44
CA ARG A 51 16.40 -16.06 -8.01
C ARG A 51 15.95 -17.34 -8.70
N GLU A 52 16.22 -17.49 -9.99
CA GLU A 52 15.83 -18.66 -10.78
C GLU A 52 16.55 -19.94 -10.32
N ASN A 53 17.81 -19.80 -9.87
CA ASN A 53 18.62 -20.90 -9.35
C ASN A 53 18.16 -21.40 -7.96
N ILE A 54 17.52 -20.55 -7.15
CA ILE A 54 16.96 -20.96 -5.84
C ILE A 54 15.78 -21.91 -6.04
N GLU A 55 14.83 -21.52 -6.89
CA GLU A 55 13.70 -22.36 -7.25
C GLU A 55 13.22 -21.98 -8.64
N ASN A 56 13.12 -22.98 -9.51
CA ASN A 56 12.58 -22.85 -10.86
C ASN A 56 11.19 -22.20 -10.84
N THR A 57 11.05 -21.10 -11.59
CA THR A 57 9.83 -20.27 -11.63
C THR A 57 8.79 -20.75 -12.65
N SER A 58 8.98 -21.92 -13.25
CA SER A 58 7.98 -22.60 -14.05
C SER A 58 6.76 -22.94 -13.19
N TYR A 59 5.62 -22.35 -13.55
CA TYR A 59 4.35 -22.50 -12.83
C TYR A 59 3.61 -23.79 -13.20
N GLY A 60 3.77 -24.26 -14.45
CA GLY A 60 2.87 -25.23 -15.07
C GLY A 60 1.99 -24.58 -16.13
N ARG A 61 1.23 -25.40 -16.87
CA ARG A 61 0.30 -24.94 -17.93
C ARG A 61 0.98 -24.11 -19.03
N GLY A 62 2.26 -24.35 -19.26
CA GLY A 62 3.07 -23.61 -20.22
C GLY A 62 3.52 -22.21 -19.80
N PHE A 63 3.40 -21.85 -18.51
CA PHE A 63 3.86 -20.56 -17.98
C PHE A 63 5.11 -20.67 -17.09
N ALA A 64 5.95 -19.64 -17.14
CA ALA A 64 6.95 -19.32 -16.13
C ALA A 64 6.80 -17.87 -15.69
N PHE A 65 7.12 -17.61 -14.42
CA PHE A 65 7.09 -16.28 -13.82
C PHE A 65 8.45 -15.89 -13.24
N PRO A 66 9.50 -15.72 -14.07
CA PRO A 66 10.78 -15.20 -13.61
C PRO A 66 10.58 -13.84 -12.96
N HIS A 67 11.10 -13.67 -11.75
CA HIS A 67 10.92 -12.43 -11.00
C HIS A 67 12.16 -12.10 -10.21
N ALA A 68 12.43 -10.81 -10.03
CA ALA A 68 13.50 -10.33 -9.17
C ALA A 68 13.01 -9.14 -8.34
N ARG A 69 13.27 -9.21 -7.02
CA ARG A 69 13.11 -8.07 -6.12
C ARG A 69 14.47 -7.45 -5.89
N THR A 70 14.63 -6.19 -6.25
CA THR A 70 15.94 -5.53 -6.28
C THR A 70 15.82 -4.03 -6.13
N ASP A 71 16.85 -3.39 -5.58
CA ASP A 71 16.96 -1.93 -5.52
C ASP A 71 17.45 -1.32 -6.85
N ALA A 72 17.73 -2.17 -7.85
CA ALA A 72 18.12 -1.76 -9.20
C ALA A 72 16.94 -1.27 -10.07
N VAL A 73 15.70 -1.31 -9.54
CA VAL A 73 14.51 -0.71 -10.15
C VAL A 73 13.80 0.14 -9.11
N ASP A 74 13.25 1.26 -9.54
CA ASP A 74 12.47 2.22 -8.75
C ASP A 74 10.96 1.99 -8.85
N GLU A 75 10.52 1.41 -9.96
CA GLU A 75 9.16 0.96 -10.18
C GLU A 75 9.06 -0.51 -10.63
N MET A 76 7.84 -1.00 -10.77
CA MET A 76 7.59 -2.38 -11.18
C MET A 76 7.50 -2.49 -12.71
N TYR A 77 8.34 -3.33 -13.30
CA TYR A 77 8.32 -3.65 -14.72
C TYR A 77 7.74 -5.05 -14.93
N THR A 78 6.75 -5.17 -15.82
CA THR A 78 6.15 -6.45 -16.22
C THR A 78 6.28 -6.60 -17.73
N ALA A 79 6.93 -7.66 -18.16
CA ALA A 79 7.17 -7.95 -19.57
C ALA A 79 6.71 -9.38 -19.92
N LEU A 80 6.19 -9.57 -21.13
CA LEU A 80 5.59 -10.83 -21.57
C LEU A 80 6.26 -11.32 -22.85
N GLY A 81 6.75 -12.55 -22.87
CA GLY A 81 7.26 -13.19 -24.06
C GLY A 81 6.52 -14.48 -24.38
N LEU A 82 6.15 -14.67 -25.65
CA LEU A 82 5.49 -15.87 -26.14
C LEU A 82 6.44 -16.69 -27.01
N ALA A 83 6.50 -17.98 -26.76
CA ALA A 83 7.18 -18.99 -27.58
C ALA A 83 6.12 -19.99 -28.09
N PRO A 84 5.39 -19.68 -29.19
CA PRO A 84 4.30 -20.54 -29.68
C PRO A 84 4.68 -22.00 -29.92
N GLN A 85 5.91 -22.25 -30.38
CA GLN A 85 6.43 -23.61 -30.61
C GLN A 85 6.83 -24.35 -29.31
N GLY A 86 6.92 -23.60 -28.21
CA GLY A 86 7.45 -24.00 -26.92
C GLY A 86 8.97 -23.96 -26.87
N LEU A 87 9.48 -23.53 -25.72
CA LEU A 87 10.87 -23.67 -25.32
C LEU A 87 11.17 -25.14 -25.00
N GLU A 88 12.45 -25.50 -25.00
CA GLU A 88 12.91 -26.85 -24.68
C GLU A 88 12.77 -27.17 -23.19
N ASP A 89 12.79 -26.13 -22.35
CA ASP A 89 12.43 -26.23 -20.95
C ASP A 89 10.99 -26.75 -20.80
N LYS A 90 10.84 -27.71 -19.89
CA LYS A 90 9.54 -28.22 -19.48
C LYS A 90 9.10 -27.57 -18.19
N THR A 91 7.80 -27.36 -18.07
CA THR A 91 7.17 -26.97 -16.81
C THR A 91 7.07 -28.16 -15.85
N LYS A 92 6.76 -27.91 -14.57
CA LYS A 92 6.66 -28.95 -13.52
C LYS A 92 5.68 -30.08 -13.89
N ASP A 93 4.66 -29.78 -14.69
CA ASP A 93 3.64 -30.69 -15.22
C ASP A 93 4.02 -31.31 -16.60
N GLN A 94 5.30 -31.26 -16.99
CA GLN A 94 5.86 -31.83 -18.23
C GLN A 94 5.32 -31.23 -19.53
N GLN A 95 4.56 -30.14 -19.46
CA GLN A 95 4.14 -29.39 -20.65
C GLN A 95 5.29 -28.53 -21.20
N LYS A 96 5.18 -28.15 -22.47
CA LYS A 96 6.11 -27.20 -23.09
C LYS A 96 5.95 -25.83 -22.41
N LEU A 97 7.06 -25.19 -22.05
CA LEU A 97 7.03 -23.80 -21.62
C LEU A 97 6.81 -22.90 -22.84
N GLN A 98 5.71 -22.13 -22.87
CA GLN A 98 5.32 -21.32 -24.02
C GLN A 98 5.15 -19.84 -23.69
N VAL A 99 5.04 -19.48 -22.41
CA VAL A 99 4.83 -18.11 -21.97
C VAL A 99 5.77 -17.79 -20.82
N ILE A 100 6.51 -16.69 -20.95
CA ILE A 100 7.34 -16.13 -19.89
C ILE A 100 6.77 -14.75 -19.54
N CYS A 101 6.44 -14.55 -18.27
CA CYS A 101 6.08 -13.24 -17.74
C CYS A 101 7.17 -12.82 -16.74
N LEU A 102 8.07 -11.95 -17.19
CA LEU A 102 9.17 -11.40 -16.40
C LEU A 102 8.66 -10.25 -15.54
N MET A 103 9.01 -10.25 -14.26
CA MET A 103 8.61 -9.21 -13.30
C MET A 103 9.82 -8.67 -12.53
N LEU A 104 10.14 -7.39 -12.73
CA LEU A 104 11.16 -6.68 -11.94
C LEU A 104 10.44 -5.79 -10.94
N THR A 105 10.79 -5.87 -9.67
CA THR A 105 10.05 -5.15 -8.61
C THR A 105 11.02 -4.54 -7.60
N PRO A 106 10.78 -3.30 -7.13
CA PRO A 106 11.58 -2.70 -6.07
C PRO A 106 11.54 -3.55 -4.79
N SER A 107 12.64 -3.64 -4.05
CA SER A 107 12.68 -4.43 -2.80
C SER A 107 11.65 -3.96 -1.76
N THR A 108 11.30 -2.67 -1.78
CA THR A 108 10.35 -2.02 -0.88
C THR A 108 8.89 -2.43 -1.14
N ILE A 109 8.54 -2.83 -2.37
CA ILE A 109 7.17 -3.14 -2.77
C ILE A 109 6.96 -4.66 -2.80
N SER A 110 6.32 -5.22 -1.78
CA SER A 110 6.16 -6.68 -1.65
C SER A 110 4.80 -7.22 -2.12
N ARG A 111 3.73 -6.42 -2.05
CA ARG A 111 2.34 -6.91 -2.28
C ARG A 111 1.85 -6.80 -3.72
N SER A 112 2.20 -5.75 -4.46
CA SER A 112 1.78 -5.56 -5.86
C SER A 112 2.29 -6.67 -6.78
N TYR A 113 3.53 -7.14 -6.55
CA TYR A 113 4.12 -8.29 -7.21
C TYR A 113 3.27 -9.56 -7.00
N LEU A 114 2.92 -9.90 -5.75
CA LEU A 114 2.12 -11.09 -5.45
C LEU A 114 0.71 -11.01 -6.07
N GLN A 115 0.11 -9.82 -6.09
CA GLN A 115 -1.19 -9.59 -6.72
C GLN A 115 -1.12 -9.80 -8.24
N THR A 116 -0.08 -9.26 -8.88
CA THR A 116 0.13 -9.40 -10.33
C THR A 116 0.47 -10.84 -10.70
N LEU A 117 1.33 -11.51 -9.93
CA LEU A 117 1.62 -12.94 -10.08
C LEU A 117 0.34 -13.78 -9.95
N SER A 118 -0.47 -13.51 -8.93
CA SER A 118 -1.75 -14.20 -8.71
C SER A 118 -2.71 -13.99 -9.89
N ALA A 119 -2.75 -12.78 -10.46
CA ALA A 119 -3.55 -12.47 -11.63
C ALA A 119 -3.07 -13.25 -12.87
N PHE A 120 -1.78 -13.24 -13.20
CA PHE A 120 -1.26 -14.06 -14.31
C PHE A 120 -1.45 -15.56 -14.07
N ALA A 121 -1.27 -16.04 -12.84
CA ALA A 121 -1.55 -17.43 -12.49
C ALA A 121 -3.04 -17.78 -12.61
N SER A 122 -3.94 -16.84 -12.34
CA SER A 122 -5.39 -16.98 -12.58
C SER A 122 -5.67 -17.01 -14.08
N PHE A 123 -5.08 -16.10 -14.86
CA PHE A 123 -5.18 -16.07 -16.31
C PHE A 123 -4.74 -17.40 -16.93
N ALA A 124 -3.57 -17.92 -16.52
CA ALA A 124 -3.01 -19.19 -16.98
C ALA A 124 -3.84 -20.42 -16.59
N ARG A 125 -4.68 -20.32 -15.55
CA ARG A 125 -5.55 -21.42 -15.09
C ARG A 125 -6.87 -21.46 -15.85
N THR A 126 -7.30 -20.33 -16.40
CA THR A 126 -8.57 -20.22 -17.14
C THR A 126 -8.45 -20.99 -18.46
N PRO A 127 -9.32 -21.99 -18.70
CA PRO A 127 -9.28 -22.78 -19.95
C PRO A 127 -9.43 -21.90 -21.19
N GLY A 128 -8.65 -22.17 -22.25
CA GLY A 128 -8.71 -21.45 -23.51
C GLY A 128 -7.87 -20.17 -23.57
N ASN A 129 -7.45 -19.62 -22.43
CA ASN A 129 -6.68 -18.36 -22.41
C ASN A 129 -5.29 -18.54 -23.03
N THR A 130 -4.60 -19.63 -22.69
CA THR A 130 -3.26 -19.91 -23.26
C THR A 130 -3.34 -20.10 -24.76
N GLU A 131 -4.31 -20.88 -25.25
CA GLU A 131 -4.51 -21.14 -26.67
C GLU A 131 -4.81 -19.86 -27.45
N ARG A 132 -5.67 -18.99 -26.91
CA ARG A 132 -5.96 -17.67 -27.47
C ARG A 132 -4.72 -16.78 -27.48
N LEU A 133 -3.97 -16.75 -26.39
CA LEU A 133 -2.75 -15.94 -26.25
C LEU A 133 -1.69 -16.36 -27.29
N LEU A 134 -1.49 -17.67 -27.47
CA LEU A 134 -0.51 -18.20 -28.43
C LEU A 134 -0.96 -18.08 -29.89
N SER A 135 -2.26 -17.90 -30.13
CA SER A 135 -2.82 -17.68 -31.48
C SER A 135 -2.76 -16.21 -31.90
N ALA A 136 -2.56 -15.29 -30.95
CA ALA A 136 -2.40 -13.86 -31.22
C ALA A 136 -1.06 -13.62 -31.95
N GLY A 137 -1.14 -12.97 -33.12
CA GLY A 137 0.00 -12.68 -33.99
C GLY A 137 0.64 -11.31 -33.76
N THR A 138 -0.06 -10.40 -33.09
CA THR A 138 0.36 -9.01 -32.83
C THR A 138 0.31 -8.66 -31.35
N VAL A 139 0.99 -7.58 -30.95
CA VAL A 139 0.97 -7.07 -29.58
C VAL A 139 -0.45 -6.66 -29.18
N GLU A 140 -1.18 -6.01 -30.09
CA GLU A 140 -2.56 -5.56 -29.87
C GLU A 140 -3.48 -6.75 -29.57
N GLU A 141 -3.43 -7.80 -30.39
CA GLU A 141 -4.22 -9.02 -30.17
C GLU A 141 -3.87 -9.71 -28.83
N ILE A 142 -2.60 -9.69 -28.43
CA ILE A 142 -2.16 -10.23 -27.13
C ILE A 142 -2.79 -9.45 -25.97
N ILE A 143 -2.76 -8.12 -26.04
CA ILE A 143 -3.37 -7.25 -25.02
C ILE A 143 -4.89 -7.46 -24.97
N ASP A 144 -5.55 -7.58 -26.13
CA ASP A 144 -6.99 -7.82 -26.22
C ASP A 144 -7.38 -9.15 -25.57
N VAL A 145 -6.62 -10.22 -25.80
CA VAL A 145 -6.86 -11.53 -25.14
C VAL A 145 -6.77 -11.40 -23.62
N ILE A 146 -5.79 -10.63 -23.10
CA ILE A 146 -5.63 -10.41 -21.66
C ILE A 146 -6.78 -9.56 -21.11
N GLU A 147 -7.22 -8.51 -21.81
CA GLU A 147 -8.36 -7.68 -21.41
C GLU A 147 -9.67 -8.50 -21.39
N GLU A 148 -9.96 -9.23 -22.46
CA GLU A 148 -11.17 -10.05 -22.63
C GLU A 148 -11.26 -11.20 -21.61
N SER A 149 -10.12 -11.63 -21.06
CA SER A 149 -10.10 -12.63 -19.98
C SER A 149 -10.82 -12.17 -18.71
N GLY A 150 -11.00 -10.85 -18.56
CA GLY A 150 -11.64 -10.23 -17.41
C GLY A 150 -10.83 -10.31 -16.11
N VAL A 151 -9.60 -10.84 -16.15
CA VAL A 151 -8.76 -11.01 -14.95
C VAL A 151 -8.40 -9.66 -14.36
N GLU A 152 -8.63 -9.53 -13.06
CA GLU A 152 -8.32 -8.32 -12.30
C GLU A 152 -7.18 -8.55 -11.32
N VAL A 153 -6.34 -7.53 -11.22
CA VAL A 153 -5.37 -7.39 -10.15
C VAL A 153 -6.04 -6.57 -9.06
N LYS A 154 -6.19 -7.17 -7.88
CA LYS A 154 -6.65 -6.46 -6.69
C LYS A 154 -5.64 -5.34 -6.42
N ARG A 155 -6.06 -4.09 -6.46
CA ARG A 155 -5.18 -2.97 -6.09
C ARG A 155 -4.87 -3.05 -4.59
N GLU A 156 -3.69 -2.57 -4.20
CA GLU A 156 -3.43 -2.26 -2.79
C GLU A 156 -4.43 -1.21 -2.33
N LEU A 157 -5.03 -1.42 -1.15
CA LEU A 157 -5.95 -0.43 -0.57
C LEU A 157 -5.14 0.79 -0.17
N SER A 158 -5.55 1.94 -0.70
CA SER A 158 -5.04 3.24 -0.28
C SER A 158 -5.82 3.74 0.92
N VAL A 159 -5.23 4.68 1.67
CA VAL A 159 -5.93 5.37 2.75
C VAL A 159 -7.19 6.07 2.22
N GLY A 160 -7.14 6.64 1.02
CA GLY A 160 -8.29 7.28 0.36
C GLY A 160 -9.50 6.35 0.17
N ASP A 161 -9.28 5.04 0.05
CA ASP A 161 -10.34 4.03 -0.11
C ASP A 161 -11.06 3.70 1.21
N VAL A 162 -10.40 3.95 2.34
CA VAL A 162 -10.87 3.50 3.66
C VAL A 162 -11.16 4.63 4.64
N MET A 163 -10.68 5.84 4.35
CA MET A 163 -10.85 7.00 5.21
C MET A 163 -12.29 7.49 5.36
N LYS A 164 -12.51 8.27 6.43
CA LYS A 164 -13.71 9.08 6.61
C LYS A 164 -13.45 10.48 6.10
N ARG A 165 -14.32 10.97 5.20
CA ARG A 165 -14.25 12.32 4.61
C ARG A 165 -14.95 13.38 5.46
N ASP A 166 -15.98 12.98 6.20
CA ASP A 166 -16.64 13.86 7.16
C ASP A 166 -15.80 13.92 8.45
N VAL A 167 -14.90 14.91 8.50
CA VAL A 167 -13.96 15.06 9.60
C VAL A 167 -14.51 16.09 10.58
N ILE A 168 -14.73 15.65 11.81
CA ILE A 168 -15.07 16.54 12.90
C ILE A 168 -13.79 17.22 13.37
N THR A 169 -13.80 18.55 13.38
CA THR A 169 -12.65 19.39 13.74
C THR A 169 -13.04 20.44 14.77
N VAL A 170 -12.01 21.02 15.40
CA VAL A 170 -12.11 22.18 16.30
C VAL A 170 -10.99 23.18 15.97
N LYS A 171 -11.07 24.38 16.53
CA LYS A 171 -10.07 25.44 16.38
C LYS A 171 -9.16 25.54 17.62
N PRO A 172 -7.93 26.06 17.50
CA PRO A 172 -7.04 26.26 18.64
C PRO A 172 -7.64 27.14 19.75
N GLU A 173 -8.46 28.12 19.38
CA GLU A 173 -9.14 29.05 20.27
C GLU A 173 -10.41 28.50 20.91
N ASP A 174 -10.91 27.34 20.46
CA ASP A 174 -12.05 26.68 21.10
C ASP A 174 -11.71 26.33 22.56
N SER A 175 -12.75 26.29 23.40
CA SER A 175 -12.60 25.88 24.79
C SER A 175 -12.52 24.36 24.93
N LEU A 176 -11.91 23.91 26.02
CA LEU A 176 -11.87 22.50 26.38
C LEU A 176 -13.29 21.90 26.52
N LYS A 177 -14.25 22.68 27.02
CA LYS A 177 -15.67 22.30 27.08
C LYS A 177 -16.26 22.02 25.69
N THR A 178 -15.94 22.86 24.69
CA THR A 178 -16.38 22.63 23.30
C THR A 178 -15.85 21.29 22.79
N VAL A 179 -14.57 21.00 23.01
CA VAL A 179 -13.97 19.72 22.61
C VAL A 179 -14.64 18.53 23.31
N ALA A 180 -14.84 18.61 24.62
CA ALA A 180 -15.48 17.54 25.38
C ALA A 180 -16.90 17.24 24.84
N ASN A 181 -17.67 18.28 24.53
CA ASN A 181 -19.00 18.15 23.94
C ASN A 181 -18.97 17.52 22.55
N VAL A 182 -18.01 17.93 21.69
CA VAL A 182 -17.81 17.36 20.36
C VAL A 182 -17.45 15.88 20.47
N MET A 183 -16.48 15.53 21.31
CA MET A 183 -16.07 14.15 21.55
C MET A 183 -17.24 13.27 22.04
N PHE A 184 -18.02 13.76 23.00
CA PHE A 184 -19.19 13.07 23.54
C PHE A 184 -20.28 12.87 22.49
N LYS A 185 -20.70 13.96 21.82
CA LYS A 185 -21.78 13.96 20.81
C LYS A 185 -21.48 12.99 19.68
N HIS A 186 -20.24 12.99 19.19
CA HIS A 186 -19.84 12.18 18.04
C HIS A 186 -19.25 10.82 18.42
N ARG A 187 -19.16 10.50 19.72
CA ARG A 187 -18.59 9.25 20.25
C ARG A 187 -17.18 8.99 19.75
N ILE A 188 -16.36 10.04 19.71
CA ILE A 188 -14.95 9.98 19.30
C ILE A 188 -14.05 10.26 20.50
N SER A 189 -12.86 9.66 20.52
CA SER A 189 -11.90 9.79 21.61
C SER A 189 -10.80 10.84 21.35
N GLY A 190 -11.01 11.66 20.33
CA GLY A 190 -10.13 12.75 19.97
C GLY A 190 -10.45 13.35 18.62
N VAL A 191 -9.97 14.58 18.44
CA VAL A 191 -10.41 15.52 17.42
C VAL A 191 -9.19 16.19 16.81
N ILE A 192 -9.25 16.46 15.51
CA ILE A 192 -8.20 17.17 14.78
C ILE A 192 -8.44 18.67 14.95
N VAL A 193 -7.37 19.41 15.26
CA VAL A 193 -7.41 20.86 15.40
C VAL A 193 -6.90 21.49 14.11
N VAL A 194 -7.69 22.40 13.54
CA VAL A 194 -7.38 23.06 12.27
C VAL A 194 -7.42 24.58 12.40
N ASP A 195 -6.66 25.28 11.57
CA ASP A 195 -6.77 26.74 11.43
C ASP A 195 -7.94 27.16 10.52
N ASP A 196 -8.07 28.46 10.22
CA ASP A 196 -9.08 29.03 9.34
C ASP A 196 -8.96 28.64 7.86
N GLU A 197 -7.78 28.19 7.44
CA GLU A 197 -7.52 27.72 6.08
C GLU A 197 -7.68 26.19 5.93
N ASN A 198 -8.05 25.51 7.03
CA ASN A 198 -8.23 24.07 7.17
C ASN A 198 -6.91 23.27 7.11
N HIS A 199 -5.80 23.88 7.54
CA HIS A 199 -4.55 23.18 7.79
C HIS A 199 -4.59 22.49 9.15
N VAL A 200 -3.96 21.31 9.25
CA VAL A 200 -3.83 20.60 10.51
C VAL A 200 -2.77 21.29 11.38
N VAL A 201 -3.20 21.84 12.52
CA VAL A 201 -2.31 22.56 13.45
C VAL A 201 -2.13 21.85 14.79
N GLY A 202 -2.95 20.82 15.05
CA GLY A 202 -2.82 20.01 16.25
C GLY A 202 -3.82 18.85 16.31
N MET A 203 -3.71 18.06 17.36
CA MET A 203 -4.68 17.02 17.69
C MET A 203 -4.86 16.97 19.20
N ILE A 204 -6.10 16.77 19.64
CA ILE A 204 -6.42 16.60 21.07
C ILE A 204 -7.22 15.32 21.28
N SER A 205 -6.87 14.56 22.31
CA SER A 205 -7.51 13.29 22.65
C SER A 205 -7.96 13.26 24.11
N ASN A 206 -8.78 12.26 24.46
CA ASN A 206 -9.15 12.02 25.86
C ASN A 206 -7.91 11.88 26.77
N ARG A 207 -6.79 11.37 26.26
CA ARG A 207 -5.56 11.24 27.04
C ARG A 207 -4.97 12.60 27.41
N ASP A 208 -5.04 13.57 26.50
CA ASP A 208 -4.48 14.90 26.71
C ASP A 208 -5.33 15.68 27.72
N ILE A 209 -6.67 15.54 27.62
CA ILE A 209 -7.62 16.11 28.59
C ILE A 209 -7.39 15.52 29.98
N ILE A 210 -7.30 14.18 30.09
CA ILE A 210 -7.04 13.52 31.37
C ILE A 210 -5.67 13.90 31.93
N ARG A 211 -4.64 13.96 31.09
CA ARG A 211 -3.29 14.37 31.51
C ARG A 211 -3.28 15.79 32.04
N ALA A 212 -3.99 16.72 31.40
CA ALA A 212 -4.14 18.08 31.90
C ALA A 212 -4.83 18.12 33.27
N ALA A 213 -5.81 17.23 33.50
CA ALA A 213 -6.59 17.17 34.74
C ALA A 213 -5.91 16.42 35.90
N LEU A 214 -4.80 15.73 35.64
CA LEU A 214 -4.05 15.01 36.66
C LEU A 214 -2.82 15.82 37.11
N PRO A 215 -2.46 15.77 38.41
CA PRO A 215 -1.17 16.24 38.86
C PRO A 215 -0.03 15.47 38.18
N ASP A 216 1.15 16.09 38.09
CA ASP A 216 2.30 15.56 37.36
C ASP A 216 2.55 14.07 37.65
N TYR A 217 2.53 13.24 36.60
CA TYR A 217 2.46 11.78 36.68
C TYR A 217 3.64 11.15 37.43
N GLN A 218 4.78 11.84 37.49
CA GLN A 218 5.94 11.43 38.29
C GLN A 218 5.67 11.45 39.80
N SER A 219 4.83 12.37 40.28
CA SER A 219 4.46 12.50 41.70
C SER A 219 3.52 11.37 42.17
N LEU A 220 2.70 10.84 41.26
CA LEU A 220 1.71 9.80 41.54
C LEU A 220 2.34 8.41 41.77
N ILE A 221 3.46 8.10 41.09
CA ILE A 221 4.15 6.81 41.23
C ILE A 221 5.00 6.77 42.51
N SER A 222 5.53 7.91 42.96
CA SER A 222 6.38 7.99 44.16
C SER A 222 5.63 7.86 45.48
N ASN A 223 4.33 8.15 45.51
CA ASN A 223 3.52 8.14 46.73
C ASN A 223 2.30 7.21 46.57
N LEU A 224 2.54 5.90 46.61
CA LEU A 224 1.48 4.86 46.63
C LEU A 224 0.51 4.94 47.84
N ALA A 225 0.68 5.94 48.71
CA ALA A 225 -0.14 6.17 49.88
C ALA A 225 -0.50 7.65 50.00
N MET A 226 -1.29 8.22 49.08
CA MET A 226 -2.05 9.44 49.38
C MET A 226 -3.43 9.46 48.70
N SER A 227 -4.39 9.93 49.49
CA SER A 227 -5.70 10.43 49.08
C SER A 227 -5.61 11.22 47.78
N TYR A 228 -6.42 10.86 46.79
CA TYR A 228 -6.62 11.64 45.58
C TYR A 228 -6.84 13.10 45.95
N ASP A 229 -5.94 13.98 45.52
CA ASP A 229 -6.24 15.41 45.47
C ASP A 229 -7.28 15.61 44.37
N SER A 230 -8.56 15.53 44.75
CA SER A 230 -9.68 15.76 43.84
C SER A 230 -9.71 17.21 43.33
N GLU A 231 -9.00 18.14 43.97
CA GLU A 231 -8.99 19.55 43.59
C GLU A 231 -8.45 19.76 42.17
N SER A 232 -7.40 19.04 41.76
CA SER A 232 -6.82 19.20 40.42
C SER A 232 -7.81 18.81 39.31
N PHE A 233 -8.53 17.70 39.49
CA PHE A 233 -9.56 17.25 38.54
C PHE A 233 -10.80 18.16 38.59
N GLU A 234 -11.23 18.58 39.78
CA GLU A 234 -12.32 19.54 39.97
C GLU A 234 -12.01 20.92 39.39
N ASN A 235 -10.76 21.37 39.46
CA ASN A 235 -10.34 22.69 38.94
C ASN A 235 -10.45 22.75 37.42
N ILE A 236 -10.08 21.68 36.71
CA ILE A 236 -10.31 21.61 35.26
C ILE A 236 -11.80 21.62 34.96
N LEU A 237 -12.62 20.85 35.67
CA LEU A 237 -14.08 20.87 35.50
C LEU A 237 -14.69 22.27 35.75
N ARG A 238 -14.08 23.08 36.62
CA ARG A 238 -14.52 24.46 36.90
C ARG A 238 -14.01 25.49 35.90
N THR A 239 -12.92 25.21 35.19
CA THR A 239 -12.22 26.18 34.32
C THR A 239 -12.18 25.78 32.85
N GLU A 240 -12.75 24.64 32.48
CA GLU A 240 -12.87 24.10 31.12
C GLU A 240 -13.42 25.09 30.07
N GLU A 241 -14.19 26.09 30.49
CA GLU A 241 -14.67 27.16 29.60
C GLU A 241 -13.57 28.16 29.21
N ASN A 242 -12.55 28.31 30.04
CA ASN A 242 -11.46 29.27 29.87
C ASN A 242 -10.16 28.64 29.36
N VAL A 243 -10.04 27.30 29.39
CA VAL A 243 -8.87 26.58 28.87
C VAL A 243 -9.00 26.41 27.36
N ARG A 244 -8.00 26.88 26.61
CA ARG A 244 -8.00 26.78 25.14
C ARG A 244 -7.38 25.47 24.68
N VAL A 245 -7.91 24.95 23.58
CA VAL A 245 -7.42 23.71 22.96
C VAL A 245 -5.97 23.84 22.52
N GLY A 246 -5.59 24.99 21.96
CA GLY A 246 -4.24 25.26 21.46
C GLY A 246 -3.14 25.15 22.52
N ASP A 247 -3.50 25.28 23.80
CA ASP A 247 -2.59 25.17 24.93
C ASP A 247 -2.37 23.71 25.37
N LEU A 248 -3.30 22.81 25.04
CA LEU A 248 -3.30 21.41 25.45
C LEU A 248 -3.02 20.42 24.31
N MET A 249 -3.31 20.80 23.07
CA MET A 249 -3.20 19.92 21.90
C MET A 249 -1.75 19.49 21.65
N ASP A 250 -1.59 18.29 21.12
CA ASP A 250 -0.33 17.88 20.52
C ASP A 250 -0.15 18.60 19.17
N LYS A 251 0.95 19.33 19.03
CA LYS A 251 1.30 20.08 17.82
C LYS A 251 2.09 19.23 16.82
N ASN A 252 2.65 18.10 17.26
CA ASN A 252 3.41 17.19 16.40
C ASN A 252 2.47 16.15 15.78
N VAL A 253 1.67 16.60 14.82
CA VAL A 253 0.67 15.74 14.19
C VAL A 253 1.24 15.06 12.96
N GLU A 254 1.33 13.73 13.04
CA GLU A 254 1.68 12.89 11.90
C GLU A 254 0.50 12.80 10.92
N THR A 255 0.74 13.17 9.67
CA THR A 255 -0.26 13.15 8.60
C THR A 255 0.13 12.16 7.51
N VAL A 256 -0.88 11.73 6.74
CA VAL A 256 -0.70 10.88 5.55
C VAL A 256 -1.46 11.48 4.37
N THR A 257 -1.26 10.96 3.17
CA THR A 257 -1.97 11.41 1.96
C THR A 257 -3.02 10.38 1.51
N GLU A 258 -3.93 10.76 0.61
CA GLU A 258 -4.93 9.83 0.07
C GLU A 258 -4.28 8.59 -0.59
N ASP A 259 -3.10 8.76 -1.19
CA ASP A 259 -2.39 7.71 -1.94
C ASP A 259 -1.51 6.82 -1.05
N THR A 260 -1.29 7.20 0.22
CA THR A 260 -0.52 6.39 1.18
C THR A 260 -1.18 5.01 1.36
N SER A 261 -0.38 3.94 1.40
CA SER A 261 -0.92 2.58 1.61
C SER A 261 -1.55 2.43 2.99
N VAL A 262 -2.64 1.66 3.09
CA VAL A 262 -3.22 1.30 4.38
C VAL A 262 -2.22 0.52 5.25
N VAL A 263 -1.35 -0.29 4.65
CA VAL A 263 -0.33 -1.06 5.39
C VAL A 263 0.73 -0.15 5.98
N GLU A 264 1.22 0.81 5.18
CA GLU A 264 2.17 1.82 5.63
C GLU A 264 1.59 2.66 6.76
N THR A 265 0.33 3.10 6.60
CA THR A 265 -0.38 3.87 7.64
C THR A 265 -0.58 3.04 8.91
N ALA A 266 -0.90 1.75 8.80
CA ALA A 266 -0.99 0.86 9.95
C ALA A 266 0.36 0.69 10.66
N ALA A 267 1.45 0.56 9.90
CA ALA A 267 2.80 0.49 10.46
C ALA A 267 3.17 1.79 11.18
N LEU A 268 2.94 2.95 10.56
CA LEU A 268 3.14 4.27 11.17
C LEU A 268 2.36 4.39 12.49
N MET A 269 1.09 3.99 12.50
CA MET A 269 0.25 4.00 13.70
C MET A 269 0.81 3.13 14.82
N LEU A 270 1.33 1.94 14.51
CA LEU A 270 1.93 1.05 15.50
C LEU A 270 3.26 1.59 16.04
N PHE A 271 4.14 2.06 15.16
CA PHE A 271 5.46 2.53 15.56
C PHE A 271 5.43 3.84 16.35
N LYS A 272 4.46 4.72 16.06
CA LYS A 272 4.30 6.02 16.72
C LYS A 272 3.19 6.04 17.78
N ASP A 273 2.63 4.89 18.16
CA ASP A 273 1.48 4.74 19.10
C ASP A 273 0.29 5.66 18.75
N LEU A 274 0.03 5.85 17.45
CA LEU A 274 -1.05 6.70 16.96
C LEU A 274 -2.33 5.88 16.82
N ARG A 275 -3.44 6.40 17.32
CA ARG A 275 -4.77 5.77 17.13
C ARG A 275 -5.51 6.26 15.90
N ARG A 276 -5.07 7.40 15.35
CA ARG A 276 -5.66 8.07 14.19
C ARG A 276 -4.60 8.90 13.48
N ALA A 277 -4.80 9.10 12.18
CA ALA A 277 -3.98 9.97 11.35
C ALA A 277 -4.90 10.88 10.53
N PRO A 278 -4.69 12.21 10.55
CA PRO A 278 -5.28 13.12 9.57
C PRO A 278 -4.72 12.84 8.19
N ILE A 279 -5.57 13.07 7.19
CA ILE A 279 -5.23 12.85 5.79
C ILE A 279 -5.29 14.20 5.10
N ILE A 280 -4.18 14.58 4.46
CA ILE A 280 -4.02 15.89 3.85
C ILE A 280 -3.87 15.80 2.34
N LYS A 281 -4.27 16.87 1.66
CA LYS A 281 -4.04 17.10 0.23
C LYS A 281 -3.82 18.59 0.00
N ASN A 282 -2.70 18.95 -0.62
CA ASN A 282 -2.28 20.35 -0.77
C ASN A 282 -2.35 21.09 0.58
N ASP A 283 -1.75 20.50 1.61
CA ASP A 283 -1.71 20.94 3.02
C ASP A 283 -3.05 21.03 3.76
N LYS A 284 -4.18 20.80 3.08
CA LYS A 284 -5.51 20.87 3.69
C LYS A 284 -6.00 19.51 4.14
N LEU A 285 -6.70 19.49 5.28
CA LEU A 285 -7.36 18.30 5.79
C LEU A 285 -8.49 17.85 4.85
N VAL A 286 -8.41 16.61 4.37
CA VAL A 286 -9.41 15.98 3.47
C VAL A 286 -10.03 14.72 4.03
N GLY A 287 -9.50 14.19 5.13
CA GLY A 287 -10.03 12.99 5.76
C GLY A 287 -9.35 12.63 7.07
N VAL A 288 -9.87 11.59 7.71
CA VAL A 288 -9.25 10.95 8.87
C VAL A 288 -9.36 9.42 8.75
N ILE A 289 -8.33 8.73 9.22
CA ILE A 289 -8.32 7.28 9.35
C ILE A 289 -7.95 6.89 10.78
N THR A 290 -8.66 5.91 11.34
CA THR A 290 -8.37 5.34 12.66
C THR A 290 -7.95 3.87 12.56
N ILE A 291 -7.27 3.35 13.59
CA ILE A 291 -6.97 1.90 13.69
C ILE A 291 -8.24 1.06 13.52
N SER A 292 -9.37 1.50 14.09
CA SER A 292 -10.65 0.80 13.96
C SER A 292 -11.18 0.79 12.52
N ASP A 293 -10.94 1.85 11.74
CA ASP A 293 -11.32 1.90 10.32
C ASP A 293 -10.49 0.88 9.53
N ILE A 294 -9.17 0.82 9.78
CA ILE A 294 -8.25 -0.17 9.19
C ILE A 294 -8.72 -1.59 9.51
N VAL A 295 -8.94 -1.91 10.78
CA VAL A 295 -9.37 -3.26 11.21
C VAL A 295 -10.73 -3.62 10.65
N SER A 296 -11.70 -2.70 10.67
CA SER A 296 -13.06 -2.99 10.20
C SER A 296 -13.10 -3.27 8.70
N LYS A 297 -12.39 -2.50 7.87
CA LYS A 297 -12.40 -2.72 6.41
C LYS A 297 -11.48 -3.85 5.95
N ILE A 298 -10.37 -4.14 6.64
CA ILE A 298 -9.48 -5.24 6.25
C ILE A 298 -10.05 -6.60 6.66
N ILE A 299 -10.63 -6.71 7.86
CA ILE A 299 -11.03 -8.00 8.43
C ILE A 299 -12.47 -8.36 8.07
N ARG A 300 -13.38 -7.37 7.95
CA ARG A 300 -14.81 -7.67 7.76
C ARG A 300 -15.26 -7.77 6.30
N GLY A 301 -14.40 -7.44 5.34
CA GLY A 301 -14.71 -7.46 3.91
C GLY A 301 -15.50 -6.22 3.47
#